data_AF-A0A356KH22-F1
#
_entry.id   AF-A0A356KH22-F1
#
_cell.length_a   1.000
_cell.length_b   1.000
_cell.length_c   1.000
_cell.angle_alpha   90.00
_cell.angle_beta   90.00
_cell.angle_gamma   90.00
#
_symmetry.space_group_name_H-M   'P 1'
#
loop_
_entity.id
_entity.type
_entity.pdbx_description
1 polymer ?
#
loop_
_entity_poly.entity_id
_entity_poly.type
_entity_poly.pdbx_seq_one_letter_code
_entity_poly.pdbx_strand_id
1 'polypeptide(L)'
;MALVPEKGIDWDGAWQRFCVDEAIGLRVDAAYQRYLRRPADPGGRAAHLSALRAGRSDAELAARFTSSAEYRAARGTTREAWVRQLYLDLLGRAGEAAGVRSHVDRLSQSGDDFLARARAFVASEEYRIRGLRALYQGLLGRLPSASERSAWLARFEAGEPLEKARRELLVGEEFYRSR
;
A
#
# COMPACT_ATOMS: atom_id res chain seq x y z
N MET A 1 1.85 34.05 32.22
CA MET A 1 1.31 35.22 31.49
C MET A 1 0.51 34.65 30.32
N ALA A 2 -0.80 34.59 30.48
CA ALA A 2 -1.72 34.00 29.51
C ALA A 2 -1.80 34.88 28.25
N LEU A 3 -1.55 34.29 27.09
CA LEU A 3 -1.82 34.93 25.80
C LEU A 3 -3.20 34.46 25.32
N VAL A 4 -4.02 35.46 25.03
CA VAL A 4 -5.43 35.39 24.62
C VAL A 4 -5.57 34.65 23.27
N PRO A 5 -6.58 33.79 23.07
CA PRO A 5 -6.79 33.07 21.81
C PRO A 5 -7.40 34.00 20.74
N GLU A 6 -6.70 34.19 19.62
CA GLU A 6 -7.29 34.75 18.40
C GLU A 6 -8.31 33.76 17.82
N LYS A 7 -9.52 34.25 17.53
CA LYS A 7 -10.60 33.47 16.93
C LYS A 7 -10.20 32.99 15.53
N GLY A 8 -10.35 31.69 15.27
CA GLY A 8 -10.70 31.19 13.94
C GLY A 8 -9.77 30.18 13.28
N ILE A 9 -8.61 29.86 13.85
CA ILE A 9 -7.71 28.84 13.27
C ILE A 9 -7.79 27.56 14.10
N ASP A 10 -8.35 26.51 13.50
CA ASP A 10 -8.27 25.13 13.97
C ASP A 10 -6.82 24.64 13.80
N TRP A 11 -5.97 24.97 14.76
CA TRP A 11 -4.56 24.59 14.76
C TRP A 11 -4.40 23.07 14.89
N ASP A 12 -5.18 22.40 15.74
CA ASP A 12 -5.10 20.95 15.92
C ASP A 12 -5.41 20.21 14.60
N GLY A 13 -6.47 20.60 13.91
CA GLY A 13 -6.76 20.06 12.59
C GLY A 13 -5.77 20.52 11.54
N ALA A 14 -5.17 21.73 11.63
CA ALA A 14 -4.14 22.17 10.70
C ALA A 14 -2.85 21.35 10.84
N TRP A 15 -2.42 21.08 12.07
CA TRP A 15 -1.29 20.22 12.39
C TRP A 15 -1.57 18.77 12.00
N GLN A 16 -2.76 18.24 12.28
CA GLN A 16 -3.15 16.91 11.83
C GLN A 16 -3.15 16.81 10.29
N ARG A 17 -3.70 17.80 9.58
CA ARG A 17 -3.67 17.86 8.10
C ARG A 17 -2.24 17.90 7.59
N PHE A 18 -1.38 18.74 8.16
CA PHE A 18 0.03 18.84 7.79
C PHE A 18 0.78 17.51 8.00
N CYS A 19 0.67 16.90 9.18
CA CYS A 19 1.32 15.62 9.49
C CYS A 19 0.79 14.46 8.63
N VAL A 20 -0.52 14.44 8.37
CA VAL A 20 -1.15 13.44 7.48
C VAL A 20 -0.66 13.62 6.05
N ASP A 21 -0.52 14.85 5.57
CA ASP A 21 -0.03 15.15 4.24
C ASP A 21 1.44 14.79 4.05
N GLU A 22 2.27 15.05 5.06
CA GLU A 22 3.66 14.61 5.10
C GLU A 22 3.75 13.08 5.05
N ALA A 23 2.96 12.38 5.88
CA ALA A 23 2.92 10.93 5.91
C ALA A 23 2.38 10.32 4.59
N ILE A 24 1.37 10.93 3.96
CA ILE A 24 0.89 10.51 2.64
C ILE A 24 1.98 10.75 1.59
N GLY A 25 2.64 11.91 1.62
CA GLY A 25 3.73 12.25 0.73
C GLY A 25 4.86 11.22 0.78
N LEU A 26 5.33 10.87 1.98
CA LEU A 26 6.36 9.85 2.18
C LEU A 26 5.94 8.47 1.63
N ARG A 27 4.66 8.09 1.76
CA ARG A 27 4.15 6.84 1.16
C ARG A 27 4.18 6.87 -0.37
N VAL A 28 3.83 8.00 -0.98
CA VAL A 28 3.93 8.17 -2.44
C VAL A 28 5.39 8.07 -2.87
N ASP A 29 6.29 8.78 -2.19
CA ASP A 29 7.72 8.78 -2.50
C ASP A 29 8.33 7.37 -2.36
N ALA A 30 7.95 6.64 -1.30
CA ALA A 30 8.34 5.25 -1.12
C ALA A 30 7.79 4.32 -2.22
N ALA A 31 6.57 4.55 -2.71
CA ALA A 31 5.99 3.77 -3.79
C ALA A 31 6.74 3.99 -5.12
N TYR A 32 7.10 5.25 -5.44
CA TYR A 32 7.96 5.57 -6.59
C TYR A 32 9.30 4.84 -6.51
N GLN A 33 9.98 4.93 -5.37
CA GLN A 33 11.28 4.28 -5.19
C GLN A 33 11.18 2.76 -5.27
N ARG A 34 10.15 2.17 -4.65
CA ARG A 34 9.96 0.71 -4.63
C ARG A 34 9.64 0.17 -6.02
N TYR A 35 8.64 0.72 -6.69
CA TYR A 35 8.10 0.13 -7.92
C TYR A 35 8.82 0.66 -9.16
N LEU A 36 9.11 1.95 -9.22
CA LEU A 36 9.68 2.60 -10.42
C LEU A 36 11.17 2.88 -10.33
N ARG A 37 11.80 2.70 -9.15
CA ARG A 37 13.26 2.89 -8.94
C ARG A 37 13.74 4.29 -9.28
N ARG A 38 12.87 5.28 -9.10
CA ARG A 38 13.18 6.70 -9.28
C ARG A 38 12.46 7.56 -8.24
N PRO A 39 12.90 8.80 -8.02
CA PRO A 39 12.11 9.77 -7.27
C PRO A 39 10.82 10.15 -8.01
N ALA A 40 9.81 10.53 -7.22
CA ALA A 40 8.59 11.13 -7.74
C ALA A 40 8.91 12.48 -8.39
N ASP A 41 8.38 12.71 -9.58
CA ASP A 41 8.34 14.07 -10.14
C ASP A 41 7.24 14.89 -9.45
N PRO A 42 7.35 16.23 -9.40
CA PRO A 42 6.39 17.07 -8.65
C PRO A 42 4.93 16.87 -9.06
N GLY A 43 4.66 16.72 -10.36
CA GLY A 43 3.31 16.55 -10.89
C GLY A 43 2.71 15.19 -10.54
N GLY A 44 3.46 14.11 -10.77
CA GLY A 44 3.06 12.75 -10.41
C GLY A 44 2.84 12.61 -8.90
N ARG A 45 3.75 13.15 -8.09
CA ARG A 45 3.61 13.17 -6.62
C ARG A 45 2.32 13.85 -6.19
N ALA A 46 2.03 15.04 -6.72
CA ALA A 46 0.82 15.80 -6.40
C ALA A 46 -0.46 15.05 -6.80
N ALA A 47 -0.48 14.41 -7.97
CA ALA A 47 -1.62 13.62 -8.44
C ALA A 47 -1.91 12.41 -7.53
N HIS A 48 -0.86 11.68 -7.13
CA HIS A 48 -1.00 10.54 -6.22
C HIS A 48 -1.41 10.96 -4.81
N LEU A 49 -0.85 12.06 -4.29
CA LEU A 49 -1.24 12.67 -3.02
C LEU A 49 -2.73 13.05 -3.02
N SER A 50 -3.19 13.75 -4.06
CA SER A 50 -4.60 14.15 -4.19
C SER A 50 -5.52 12.93 -4.23
N ALA A 51 -5.12 11.86 -4.91
CA ALA A 51 -5.94 10.66 -4.98
C ALA A 51 -6.01 9.89 -3.65
N LEU A 52 -4.91 9.83 -2.89
CA LEU A 52 -4.91 9.23 -1.57
C LEU A 52 -5.76 10.05 -0.59
N ARG A 53 -5.74 11.39 -0.69
CA ARG A 53 -6.66 12.27 0.06
C ARG A 53 -8.13 12.02 -0.32
N ALA A 54 -8.40 11.74 -1.58
CA ALA A 54 -9.74 11.37 -2.06
C ALA A 54 -10.17 9.93 -1.71
N GLY A 55 -9.41 9.22 -0.87
CA GLY A 55 -9.79 7.90 -0.37
C GLY A 55 -9.24 6.72 -1.17
N ARG A 56 -8.30 6.93 -2.10
CA ARG A 56 -7.57 5.81 -2.73
C ARG A 56 -6.80 5.04 -1.66
N SER A 57 -6.85 3.71 -1.71
CA SER A 57 -6.06 2.83 -0.84
C SER A 57 -4.59 2.73 -1.29
N ASP A 58 -3.70 2.36 -0.37
CA ASP A 58 -2.31 2.00 -0.67
C ASP A 58 -2.25 0.79 -1.61
N ALA A 59 -3.21 -0.13 -1.48
CA ALA A 59 -3.35 -1.28 -2.38
C ALA A 59 -3.65 -0.85 -3.83
N GLU A 60 -4.61 0.05 -4.03
CA GLU A 60 -4.93 0.60 -5.36
C GLU A 60 -3.78 1.46 -5.90
N LEU A 61 -3.07 2.18 -5.04
CA LEU A 61 -1.85 2.88 -5.41
C LEU A 61 -0.79 1.90 -5.96
N ALA A 62 -0.49 0.83 -5.22
CA ALA A 62 0.46 -0.19 -5.63
C ALA A 62 0.05 -0.90 -6.93
N ALA A 63 -1.24 -1.19 -7.11
CA ALA A 63 -1.75 -1.77 -8.35
C ALA A 63 -1.53 -0.85 -9.55
N ARG A 64 -1.77 0.46 -9.40
CA ARG A 64 -1.56 1.44 -10.48
C ARG A 64 -0.09 1.64 -10.84
N PHE A 65 0.79 1.67 -9.85
CA PHE A 65 2.24 1.73 -10.12
C PHE A 65 2.68 0.50 -10.88
N THR A 66 2.33 -0.69 -10.39
CA THR A 66 2.80 -1.95 -10.98
C THR A 66 2.12 -2.29 -12.30
N SER A 67 0.94 -1.72 -12.61
CA SER A 67 0.31 -1.82 -13.93
C SER A 67 0.74 -0.74 -14.92
N SER A 68 1.55 0.24 -14.51
CA SER A 68 1.93 1.36 -15.38
C SER A 68 2.85 0.92 -16.53
N ALA A 69 2.83 1.66 -17.63
CA ALA A 69 3.76 1.43 -18.73
C ALA A 69 5.23 1.59 -18.28
N GLU A 70 5.48 2.53 -17.38
CA GLU A 70 6.81 2.78 -16.81
C GLU A 70 7.33 1.57 -16.03
N TYR A 71 6.51 0.99 -15.15
CA TYR A 71 6.88 -0.22 -14.42
C TYR A 71 7.17 -1.39 -15.37
N ARG A 72 6.34 -1.59 -16.41
CA ARG A 72 6.58 -2.63 -17.42
C ARG A 72 7.90 -2.40 -18.17
N ALA A 73 8.20 -1.17 -18.55
CA ALA A 73 9.45 -0.82 -19.20
C ALA A 73 10.67 -1.10 -18.28
N ALA A 74 10.54 -0.82 -16.98
CA ALA A 74 11.63 -0.99 -16.01
C ALA A 74 11.85 -2.44 -15.55
N ARG A 75 10.81 -3.29 -15.55
CA ARG A 75 10.82 -4.62 -14.90
C ARG A 75 10.75 -5.80 -15.88
N GLY A 76 10.46 -5.56 -17.15
CA GLY A 76 10.46 -6.57 -18.20
C GLY A 76 9.27 -6.42 -19.15
N THR A 77 9.54 -6.55 -20.44
CA THR A 77 8.56 -6.28 -21.50
C THR A 77 7.61 -7.45 -21.80
N THR A 78 7.87 -8.64 -21.24
CA THR A 78 7.00 -9.81 -21.43
C THR A 78 5.98 -9.95 -20.30
N ARG A 79 4.82 -10.55 -20.61
CA ARG A 79 3.78 -10.85 -19.60
C ARG A 79 4.32 -11.68 -18.44
N GLU A 80 5.14 -12.68 -18.75
CA GLU A 80 5.71 -13.58 -17.75
C GLU A 80 6.71 -12.88 -16.83
N ALA A 81 7.59 -12.02 -17.39
CA ALA A 81 8.51 -11.21 -16.59
C ALA A 81 7.74 -10.25 -15.67
N TRP A 82 6.71 -9.59 -16.21
CA TRP A 82 5.85 -8.70 -15.43
C TRP A 82 5.14 -9.43 -14.27
N VAL A 83 4.52 -10.59 -14.52
CA VAL A 83 3.86 -11.40 -13.48
C VAL A 83 4.86 -11.85 -12.41
N ARG A 84 6.05 -12.32 -12.80
CA ARG A 84 7.11 -12.70 -11.84
C ARG A 84 7.52 -11.53 -10.96
N GLN A 85 7.63 -10.33 -11.54
CA GLN A 85 7.98 -9.14 -10.78
C GLN A 85 6.84 -8.69 -9.85
N LEU A 86 5.56 -8.88 -10.22
CA LEU A 86 4.47 -8.67 -9.27
C LEU A 86 4.58 -9.57 -8.03
N TYR A 87 4.93 -10.85 -8.20
CA TYR A 87 5.15 -11.74 -7.07
C TYR A 87 6.23 -11.18 -6.12
N LEU A 88 7.34 -10.68 -6.65
CA LEU A 88 8.42 -10.12 -5.84
C LEU A 88 8.03 -8.78 -5.21
N ASP A 89 7.51 -7.85 -5.99
CA ASP A 89 7.28 -6.48 -5.51
C ASP A 89 6.04 -6.37 -4.63
N LEU A 90 4.99 -7.17 -4.88
CA LEU A 90 3.74 -7.12 -4.10
C LEU A 90 3.70 -8.19 -3.01
N LEU A 91 4.14 -9.42 -3.28
CA LEU A 91 4.03 -10.55 -2.35
C LEU A 91 5.38 -10.89 -1.68
N GLY A 92 6.50 -10.43 -2.27
CA GLY A 92 7.89 -10.66 -1.88
C GLY A 92 8.26 -12.10 -1.64
N ARG A 93 7.83 -12.93 -2.57
CA ARG A 93 8.39 -14.24 -2.86
C ARG A 93 8.44 -14.44 -4.37
N ALA A 94 9.17 -15.44 -4.82
CA ALA A 94 9.05 -15.88 -6.21
C ALA A 94 7.70 -16.58 -6.44
N GLY A 95 7.09 -16.31 -7.59
CA GLY A 95 5.91 -17.05 -8.03
C GLY A 95 6.29 -18.43 -8.53
N GLU A 96 5.54 -19.45 -8.13
CA GLU A 96 5.68 -20.80 -8.66
C GLU A 96 5.31 -20.85 -10.15
N ALA A 97 5.92 -21.78 -10.90
CA ALA A 97 5.74 -21.86 -12.35
C ALA A 97 4.27 -21.97 -12.77
N ALA A 98 3.48 -22.80 -12.07
CA ALA A 98 2.05 -22.96 -12.33
C ALA A 98 1.25 -21.69 -12.01
N GLY A 99 1.54 -21.03 -10.89
CA GLY A 99 0.91 -19.77 -10.49
C GLY A 99 1.19 -18.65 -11.50
N VAL A 100 2.46 -18.48 -11.88
CA VAL A 100 2.88 -17.50 -12.90
C VAL A 100 2.14 -17.76 -14.22
N ARG A 101 2.11 -19.00 -14.69
CA ARG A 101 1.40 -19.37 -15.94
C ARG A 101 -0.09 -19.03 -15.86
N SER A 102 -0.76 -19.41 -14.78
CA SER A 102 -2.17 -19.07 -14.56
C SER A 102 -2.45 -17.56 -14.61
N HIS A 103 -1.57 -16.73 -14.05
CA HIS A 103 -1.72 -15.27 -14.11
C HIS A 103 -1.44 -14.70 -15.51
N VAL A 104 -0.49 -15.27 -16.24
CA VAL A 104 -0.20 -14.91 -17.64
C VAL A 104 -1.37 -15.25 -18.55
N ASP A 105 -1.94 -16.45 -18.42
CA ASP A 105 -3.08 -16.90 -19.22
C ASP A 105 -4.30 -16.00 -18.97
N ARG A 106 -4.60 -15.72 -17.69
CA ARG A 106 -5.70 -14.82 -17.32
C ARG A 106 -5.48 -13.38 -17.78
N LEU A 107 -4.23 -12.91 -17.87
CA LEU A 107 -3.92 -11.60 -18.44
C LEU A 107 -4.15 -11.58 -19.95
N SER A 108 -3.70 -12.62 -20.66
CA SER A 108 -3.91 -12.77 -22.10
C SER A 108 -5.39 -12.85 -22.47
N GLN A 109 -6.18 -13.60 -21.71
CA GLN A 109 -7.63 -13.75 -21.92
C GLN A 109 -8.39 -12.44 -21.69
N SER A 110 -7.88 -11.56 -20.83
CA SER A 110 -8.46 -10.23 -20.59
C SER A 110 -8.04 -9.16 -21.60
N GLY A 111 -7.30 -9.52 -22.66
CA GLY A 111 -6.77 -8.53 -23.61
C GLY A 111 -5.74 -7.58 -22.98
N ASP A 112 -4.89 -8.11 -22.09
CA ASP A 112 -3.82 -7.35 -21.40
C ASP A 112 -4.29 -6.25 -20.45
N ASP A 113 -5.38 -6.50 -19.70
CA ASP A 113 -5.75 -5.65 -18.56
C ASP A 113 -4.79 -5.84 -17.37
N PHE A 114 -3.64 -5.18 -17.46
CA PHE A 114 -2.61 -5.17 -16.42
C PHE A 114 -3.11 -4.61 -15.09
N LEU A 115 -4.04 -3.64 -15.11
CA LEU A 115 -4.54 -3.01 -13.88
C LEU A 115 -5.48 -3.96 -13.15
N ALA A 116 -6.42 -4.62 -13.83
CA ALA A 116 -7.26 -5.64 -13.23
C ALA A 116 -6.41 -6.80 -12.68
N ARG A 117 -5.35 -7.18 -13.40
CA ARG A 117 -4.44 -8.23 -12.94
C ARG A 117 -3.65 -7.82 -11.70
N ALA A 118 -3.10 -6.61 -11.65
CA ALA A 118 -2.41 -6.09 -10.47
C ALA A 118 -3.36 -5.93 -9.26
N ARG A 119 -4.62 -5.52 -9.51
CA ARG A 119 -5.68 -5.49 -8.49
C ARG A 119 -5.93 -6.86 -7.87
N ALA A 120 -5.93 -7.92 -8.67
CA ALA A 120 -6.07 -9.28 -8.16
C ALA A 120 -4.93 -9.70 -7.21
N PHE A 121 -3.70 -9.22 -7.45
CA PHE A 121 -2.58 -9.46 -6.53
C PHE A 121 -2.77 -8.70 -5.21
N VAL A 122 -3.08 -7.41 -5.24
CA VAL A 122 -3.23 -6.61 -4.01
C VAL A 122 -4.51 -6.94 -3.22
N ALA A 123 -5.50 -7.55 -3.87
CA ALA A 123 -6.69 -8.08 -3.22
C ALA A 123 -6.47 -9.47 -2.58
N SER A 124 -5.35 -10.13 -2.87
CA SER A 124 -5.06 -11.46 -2.32
C SER A 124 -4.84 -11.43 -0.81
N GLU A 125 -5.20 -12.52 -0.15
CA GLU A 125 -4.91 -12.73 1.27
C GLU A 125 -3.41 -12.60 1.56
N GLU A 126 -2.56 -13.14 0.68
CA GLU A 126 -1.11 -13.08 0.81
C GLU A 126 -0.59 -11.64 0.89
N TYR A 127 -1.08 -10.75 0.02
CA TYR A 127 -0.73 -9.33 0.05
C TYR A 127 -1.14 -8.69 1.39
N ARG A 128 -2.36 -8.99 1.87
CA ARG A 128 -2.87 -8.42 3.13
C ARG A 128 -2.11 -8.94 4.34
N ILE A 129 -1.77 -10.23 4.40
CA ILE A 129 -0.94 -10.81 5.47
C ILE A 129 0.45 -10.19 5.46
N ARG A 130 1.07 -10.04 4.30
CA ARG A 130 2.38 -9.38 4.18
C ARG A 130 2.32 -7.94 4.69
N GLY A 131 1.30 -7.20 4.27
CA GLY A 131 1.06 -5.84 4.74
C GLY A 131 0.86 -5.77 6.26
N LEU A 132 0.06 -6.68 6.82
CA LEU A 132 -0.18 -6.77 8.25
C LEU A 132 1.12 -7.03 9.03
N ARG A 133 1.95 -7.98 8.56
CA ARG A 133 3.26 -8.27 9.16
C ARG A 133 4.17 -7.04 9.14
N ALA A 134 4.20 -6.30 8.03
CA ALA A 134 4.98 -5.08 7.91
C ALA A 134 4.48 -3.98 8.87
N LEU A 135 3.16 -3.86 9.06
CA LEU A 135 2.58 -2.92 10.02
C LEU A 135 2.98 -3.28 11.46
N TYR A 136 2.81 -4.53 11.88
CA TYR A 136 3.22 -4.98 13.21
C TYR A 136 4.72 -4.78 13.45
N GLN A 137 5.55 -5.16 12.48
CA GLN A 137 7.00 -5.01 12.62
C GLN A 137 7.43 -3.55 12.70
N GLY A 138 6.83 -2.69 11.86
CA GLY A 138 7.20 -1.27 11.77
C GLY A 138 6.59 -0.39 12.85
N LEU A 139 5.44 -0.76 13.41
CA LEU A 139 4.74 0.03 14.43
C LEU A 139 4.95 -0.49 15.84
N LEU A 140 5.04 -1.82 16.02
CA LEU A 140 5.08 -2.48 17.33
C LEU A 140 6.38 -3.25 17.57
N GLY A 141 7.29 -3.31 16.59
CA GLY A 141 8.57 -4.01 16.71
C GLY A 141 8.50 -5.54 16.75
N ARG A 142 7.31 -6.13 16.57
CA ARG A 142 7.09 -7.59 16.63
C ARG A 142 6.27 -8.09 15.44
N LEU A 143 6.12 -9.40 15.31
CA LEU A 143 5.17 -10.01 14.37
C LEU A 143 3.80 -10.26 15.03
N PRO A 144 2.70 -10.32 14.25
CA PRO A 144 1.41 -10.71 14.78
C PRO A 144 1.44 -12.20 15.15
N SER A 145 0.88 -12.51 16.32
CA SER A 145 0.59 -13.88 16.76
C SER A 145 -0.38 -14.58 15.81
N ALA A 146 -0.54 -15.91 15.96
CA ALA A 146 -1.49 -16.68 15.15
C ALA A 146 -2.92 -16.16 15.33
N SER A 147 -3.36 -15.94 16.57
CA SER A 147 -4.71 -15.46 16.89
C SER A 147 -4.98 -14.05 16.34
N GLU A 148 -4.04 -13.12 16.48
CA GLU A 148 -4.16 -11.78 15.91
C GLU A 148 -4.27 -11.84 14.39
N ARG A 149 -3.45 -12.67 13.74
CA ARG A 149 -3.48 -12.84 12.28
C ARG A 149 -4.82 -13.39 11.81
N SER A 150 -5.33 -14.43 12.47
CA SER A 150 -6.65 -15.00 12.14
C SER A 150 -7.78 -13.98 12.34
N ALA A 151 -7.73 -13.18 13.41
CA ALA A 151 -8.71 -12.12 13.63
C ALA A 151 -8.69 -11.04 12.53
N TRP A 152 -7.50 -10.62 12.09
CA TRP A 152 -7.36 -9.67 10.99
C TRP A 152 -7.80 -10.25 9.65
N LEU A 153 -7.53 -11.53 9.39
CA LEU A 153 -7.97 -12.22 8.17
C LEU A 153 -9.49 -12.24 8.04
N ALA A 154 -10.21 -12.60 9.11
CA ALA A 154 -11.67 -12.57 9.12
C ALA A 154 -12.23 -11.18 8.78
N ARG A 155 -11.55 -10.12 9.25
CA ARG A 155 -11.94 -8.73 8.94
C ARG A 155 -11.66 -8.37 7.48
N PHE A 156 -10.54 -8.81 6.93
CA PHE A 156 -10.22 -8.62 5.52
C PHE A 156 -11.17 -9.37 4.59
N GLU A 157 -11.63 -10.56 4.99
CA GLU A 157 -12.67 -11.32 4.31
C GLU A 157 -14.02 -10.59 4.36
N ALA A 158 -14.33 -9.94 5.49
CA ALA A 158 -15.49 -9.07 5.63
C ALA A 158 -15.36 -7.72 4.86
N GLY A 159 -14.28 -7.52 4.11
CA GLY A 159 -14.07 -6.35 3.25
C GLY A 159 -13.34 -5.19 3.94
N GLU A 160 -12.82 -5.37 5.15
CA GLU A 160 -12.04 -4.31 5.78
C GLU A 160 -10.69 -4.10 5.07
N PRO A 161 -10.30 -2.84 4.80
CA PRO A 161 -9.04 -2.55 4.13
C PRO A 161 -7.86 -2.63 5.11
N LEU A 162 -6.66 -2.93 4.60
CA LEU A 162 -5.42 -2.97 5.39
C LEU A 162 -5.12 -1.62 6.08
N GLU A 163 -5.58 -0.52 5.49
CA GLU A 163 -5.50 0.83 6.04
C GLU A 163 -6.23 0.97 7.38
N LYS A 164 -7.30 0.20 7.60
CA LYS A 164 -7.98 0.16 8.90
C LYS A 164 -7.08 -0.48 9.96
N ALA A 165 -6.37 -1.56 9.61
CA ALA A 165 -5.36 -2.16 10.49
C ALA A 165 -4.23 -1.17 10.83
N ARG A 166 -3.72 -0.42 9.84
CA ARG A 166 -2.71 0.63 10.09
C ARG A 166 -3.21 1.65 11.12
N ARG A 167 -4.44 2.15 10.97
CA ARG A 167 -5.00 3.16 11.88
C ARG A 167 -5.18 2.61 13.30
N GLU A 168 -5.73 1.41 13.43
CA GLU A 168 -5.96 0.81 14.75
C GLU A 168 -4.65 0.50 15.48
N LEU A 169 -3.64 0.01 14.77
CA LEU A 169 -2.32 -0.23 15.36
C LEU A 169 -1.62 1.08 15.75
N LEU A 170 -1.86 2.19 15.06
CA LEU A 170 -1.30 3.51 15.42
C LEU A 170 -1.95 4.14 16.66
N VAL A 171 -3.23 3.89 16.87
CA VAL A 171 -4.01 4.49 17.96
C VAL A 171 -4.07 3.60 19.20
N GLY A 172 -3.81 2.29 19.04
CA GLY A 172 -3.83 1.33 20.14
C GLY A 172 -2.81 1.65 21.24
N GLU A 173 -3.16 1.31 22.49
CA GLU A 173 -2.26 1.47 23.66
C GLU A 173 -0.89 0.82 23.45
N GLU A 174 -0.83 -0.25 22.67
CA GLU A 174 0.39 -1.00 22.39
C GLU A 174 1.43 -0.18 21.61
N PHE A 175 1.00 0.74 20.74
CA PHE A 175 1.92 1.65 20.06
C PHE A 175 2.55 2.65 21.03
N TYR A 176 1.77 3.16 21.99
CA TYR A 176 2.28 4.06 23.02
C TYR A 176 3.21 3.37 24.02
N ARG A 177 3.06 2.05 24.24
CA ARG A 177 3.96 1.26 25.09
C ARG A 177 5.25 0.80 24.40
N SER A 178 5.30 0.84 23.06
CA SER A 178 6.46 0.37 22.27
C SER A 178 7.40 1.49 21.81
N ARG A 179 7.13 2.75 22.19
CA ARG A 179 7.96 3.93 21.89
C ARG A 179 8.81 4.37 23.07
#